data_AF-T1BM03-F1
#
_entry.id   AF-T1BM03-F1
#
_cell.length_a   1.000
_cell.length_b   1.000
_cell.length_c   1.000
_cell.angle_alpha   90.00
_cell.angle_beta   90.00
_cell.angle_gamma   90.00
#
_symmetry.space_group_name_H-M   'P 1'
#
loop_
_entity.id
_entity.type
_entity.pdbx_description
1 polymer ?
#
loop_
_entity_poly.entity_id
_entity_poly.type
_entity_poly.pdbx_seq_one_letter_code
_entity_poly.pdbx_strand_id
1 'polypeptide(L)'
;SRKELLETYRYQPRLEKRFSQMKSVYEATPMLLKRPDRMEALCFVYFLVMMLEALVEREVRRGMVKEGRTSLPLYPEGRACPAPTTDFILGEFDRVAIHQLIRDGEVVK
;
A
#
# COMPACT_ATOMS: atom_id res chain seq x y z
N SER A 1 17.79 27.64 -2.35
CA SER A 1 17.98 28.45 -1.13
C SER A 1 18.18 27.54 0.08
N ARG A 2 18.95 27.94 1.12
CA ARG A 2 19.09 27.17 2.39
C ARG A 2 17.74 26.80 3.02
N LYS A 3 16.73 27.64 2.82
CA LYS A 3 15.36 27.42 3.31
C LYS A 3 14.66 26.23 2.63
N GLU A 4 14.75 26.13 1.31
CA GLU A 4 14.15 25.02 0.52
C GLU A 4 14.78 23.67 0.89
N LEU A 5 16.08 23.66 1.20
CA LEU A 5 16.79 22.45 1.60
C LEU A 5 16.28 21.93 2.96
N LEU A 6 16.06 22.82 3.92
CA LEU A 6 15.45 22.49 5.22
C LEU A 6 13.99 22.04 5.09
N GLU A 7 13.21 22.68 4.22
CA GLU A 7 11.84 22.28 3.94
C GLU A 7 11.76 20.88 3.31
N THR A 8 12.71 20.55 2.42
CA THR A 8 12.82 19.20 1.84
C THR A 8 13.23 18.17 2.88
N TYR A 9 14.19 18.50 3.73
CA TYR A 9 14.68 17.62 4.81
C TYR A 9 13.57 17.26 5.82
N ARG A 10 12.57 18.13 5.99
CA ARG A 10 11.39 17.85 6.83
C ARG A 10 10.61 16.61 6.38
N TYR A 11 10.71 16.20 5.11
CA TYR A 11 10.05 15.01 4.59
C TYR A 11 10.86 13.71 4.79
N GLN A 12 12.15 13.81 5.14
CA GLN A 12 13.03 12.65 5.34
C GLN A 12 12.46 11.61 6.34
N PRO A 13 11.89 11.99 7.49
CA PRO A 13 11.33 11.01 8.44
C PRO A 13 10.22 10.14 7.82
N ARG A 14 9.44 10.68 6.87
CA ARG A 14 8.40 9.91 6.17
C ARG A 14 9.01 8.85 5.25
N LEU A 15 10.12 9.21 4.59
CA LEU A 15 10.88 8.30 3.73
C LEU A 15 11.55 7.20 4.57
N GLU A 16 12.16 7.56 5.69
CA GLU A 16 12.75 6.61 6.64
C GLU A 16 11.72 5.62 7.19
N LYS A 17 10.51 6.09 7.50
CA LYS A 17 9.42 5.22 7.95
C LYS A 17 9.03 4.19 6.88
N ARG A 18 8.98 4.58 5.60
CA ARG A 18 8.72 3.66 4.48
C ARG A 18 9.86 2.66 4.31
N PHE A 19 11.12 3.08 4.42
CA PHE A 19 12.26 2.14 4.42
C PHE A 19 12.24 1.17 5.61
N SER A 20 11.79 1.60 6.78
CA SER A 20 11.58 0.71 7.93
C SER A 20 10.48 -0.32 7.65
N GLN A 21 9.35 0.11 7.07
CA GLN A 21 8.27 -0.80 6.65
C GLN A 21 8.75 -1.80 5.59
N MET A 22 9.57 -1.35 4.64
CA MET A 22 10.18 -2.22 3.64
C MET A 22 10.92 -3.40 4.29
N LYS A 23 11.73 -3.11 5.31
CA LYS A 23 12.52 -4.12 6.02
C LYS A 23 11.70 -5.06 6.88
N SER A 24 10.68 -4.54 7.57
CA SER A 24 9.93 -5.31 8.58
C SER A 24 8.64 -5.95 8.07
N VAL A 25 7.86 -5.23 7.26
CA VAL A 25 6.53 -5.67 6.79
C VAL A 25 6.65 -6.63 5.61
N TYR A 26 7.55 -6.33 4.67
CA TYR A 26 7.83 -7.23 3.54
C TYR A 26 8.95 -8.22 3.83
N GLU A 27 9.42 -8.27 5.09
CA GLU A 27 10.53 -9.12 5.53
C GLU A 27 11.74 -9.08 4.58
N ALA A 28 11.97 -7.91 3.98
CA ALA A 28 13.08 -7.71 3.07
C ALA A 28 14.43 -7.81 3.82
N THR A 29 14.44 -8.09 5.12
CA THR A 29 15.66 -8.50 5.83
C THR A 29 15.35 -9.67 6.76
N PRO A 30 16.07 -10.82 6.62
CA PRO A 30 17.16 -11.05 5.66
C PRO A 30 16.66 -11.35 4.25
N MET A 31 17.18 -10.66 3.22
CA MET A 31 17.00 -11.09 1.83
C MET A 31 17.84 -12.36 1.61
N LEU A 32 17.19 -13.53 1.57
CA LEU A 32 17.86 -14.81 1.33
C LEU A 32 18.21 -15.01 -0.17
N LEU A 33 18.72 -13.97 -0.82
CA LEU A 33 19.16 -13.99 -2.21
C LEU A 33 20.68 -14.15 -2.26
N LYS A 34 21.19 -15.04 -3.11
CA LYS A 34 22.63 -15.35 -3.18
C LYS A 34 23.46 -14.30 -3.92
N ARG A 35 22.84 -13.51 -4.81
CA ARG A 35 23.55 -12.59 -5.71
C ARG A 35 23.13 -11.14 -5.45
N PRO A 36 24.07 -10.19 -5.37
CA PRO A 36 23.77 -8.77 -5.12
C PRO A 36 22.84 -8.14 -6.15
N ASP A 37 23.01 -8.46 -7.43
CA ASP A 37 22.14 -7.99 -8.53
C ASP A 37 20.66 -8.33 -8.31
N ARG A 38 20.38 -9.52 -7.75
CA ARG A 38 19.01 -9.92 -7.40
C ARG A 38 18.46 -9.17 -6.19
N MET A 39 19.31 -8.84 -5.22
CA MET A 39 18.91 -8.03 -4.06
C MET A 39 18.52 -6.63 -4.50
N GLU A 40 19.33 -6.01 -5.37
CA GLU A 40 19.05 -4.68 -5.92
C GLU A 40 17.74 -4.66 -6.73
N ALA A 41 17.54 -5.66 -7.59
CA ALA A 41 16.31 -5.81 -8.35
C ALA A 41 15.08 -5.94 -7.42
N LEU A 42 15.19 -6.74 -6.36
CA LEU A 42 14.10 -6.91 -5.38
C LEU A 42 13.81 -5.61 -4.62
N CYS A 43 14.84 -4.87 -4.19
CA CYS A 43 14.68 -3.54 -3.59
C CYS A 43 13.93 -2.59 -4.52
N PHE A 44 14.26 -2.60 -5.81
CA PHE A 44 13.59 -1.77 -6.81
C PHE A 44 12.11 -2.15 -6.96
N VAL A 45 11.79 -3.44 -7.00
CA VAL A 45 10.39 -3.90 -7.04
C VAL A 45 9.63 -3.44 -5.80
N TYR A 46 10.19 -3.61 -4.60
CA TYR A 46 9.55 -3.12 -3.37
C TYR A 46 9.36 -1.61 -3.35
N PHE A 47 10.31 -0.85 -3.93
CA PHE A 47 10.14 0.59 -4.09
C PHE A 47 8.92 0.91 -4.95
N LEU A 48 8.74 0.22 -6.09
CA LEU A 48 7.55 0.40 -6.93
C LEU A 48 6.26 0.03 -6.20
N VAL A 49 6.26 -1.06 -5.43
CA VAL A 49 5.10 -1.48 -4.61
C VAL A 49 4.73 -0.37 -3.62
N MET A 50 5.70 0.18 -2.88
CA MET A 50 5.45 1.27 -1.93
C MET A 50 4.89 2.53 -2.61
N MET A 51 5.30 2.83 -3.85
CA MET A 51 4.70 3.93 -4.62
C MET A 51 3.23 3.64 -4.93
N LEU A 52 2.91 2.43 -5.39
CA LEU A 52 1.54 2.02 -5.70
C LEU A 52 0.67 2.09 -4.45
N GLU A 53 1.14 1.58 -3.31
CA GLU A 53 0.43 1.69 -2.03
C GLU A 53 0.14 3.14 -1.65
N ALA A 54 1.13 4.04 -1.80
CA ALA A 54 0.94 5.45 -1.51
C ALA A 54 -0.12 6.09 -2.41
N LEU A 55 -0.23 5.66 -3.68
CA LEU A 55 -1.28 6.11 -4.59
C LEU A 55 -2.66 5.59 -4.19
N VAL A 56 -2.77 4.31 -3.81
CA VAL A 56 -4.02 3.70 -3.33
C VAL A 56 -4.53 4.41 -2.08
N GLU A 57 -3.68 4.54 -1.05
CA GLU A 57 -4.01 5.26 0.18
C GLU A 57 -4.44 6.69 -0.10
N ARG A 58 -3.74 7.39 -1.00
CA ARG A 58 -4.06 8.77 -1.38
C ARG A 58 -5.45 8.86 -2.01
N GLU A 59 -5.78 7.94 -2.91
CA GLU A 59 -7.06 7.98 -3.61
C GLU A 59 -8.23 7.71 -2.64
N VAL A 60 -8.11 6.72 -1.76
CA VAL A 60 -9.11 6.46 -0.72
C VAL A 60 -9.29 7.65 0.20
N ARG A 61 -8.20 8.25 0.69
CA ARG A 61 -8.26 9.44 1.57
C ARG A 61 -8.87 10.65 0.86
N ARG A 62 -8.63 10.83 -0.45
CA ARG A 62 -9.31 11.88 -1.25
C ARG A 62 -10.82 11.61 -1.35
N GLY A 63 -11.21 10.35 -1.56
CA GLY A 63 -12.61 9.93 -1.53
C GLY A 63 -13.28 10.24 -0.19
N MET A 64 -12.62 9.90 0.92
CA MET A 64 -13.10 10.22 2.28
C MET A 64 -13.35 11.71 2.46
N VAL A 65 -12.42 12.58 2.05
CA VAL A 65 -12.59 14.04 2.11
C VAL A 65 -13.76 14.51 1.26
N LYS A 66 -13.89 14.00 0.03
CA LYS A 66 -14.99 14.34 -0.88
C LYS A 66 -16.36 13.97 -0.29
N GLU A 67 -16.44 12.87 0.44
CA GLU A 67 -17.66 12.39 1.10
C GLU A 67 -17.87 12.94 2.51
N GLY A 68 -16.97 13.80 3.01
CA GLY A 68 -17.05 14.34 4.37
C GLY A 68 -16.83 13.30 5.47
N ARG A 69 -16.17 12.18 5.16
CA ARG A 69 -15.88 11.09 6.11
C ARG A 69 -14.54 11.33 6.79
N THR A 70 -14.53 11.25 8.12
CA THR A 70 -13.31 11.34 8.93
C THR A 70 -12.64 10.00 9.20
N SER A 71 -13.36 8.89 9.00
CA SER A 71 -12.86 7.53 9.19
C SER A 71 -13.66 6.51 8.38
N LEU A 72 -13.06 5.33 8.18
CA LEU A 72 -13.70 4.14 7.61
C LEU A 72 -13.67 2.99 8.62
N PRO A 73 -14.66 2.08 8.65
CA PRO A 73 -14.73 0.98 9.61
C PRO A 73 -13.81 -0.21 9.21
N LEU A 74 -12.52 0.03 9.00
CA LEU A 74 -11.59 -0.96 8.41
C LEU A 74 -10.74 -1.73 9.43
N TYR A 75 -10.62 -1.23 10.65
CA TYR A 75 -9.86 -1.94 11.67
C TYR A 75 -10.64 -3.16 12.17
N PRO A 76 -9.98 -4.14 12.82
CA PRO A 76 -10.65 -5.31 13.37
C PRO A 76 -11.90 -4.93 14.17
N GLU A 77 -12.97 -5.69 13.97
CA GLU A 77 -14.32 -5.46 14.53
C GLU A 77 -15.03 -4.21 13.98
N GLY A 78 -14.64 -3.72 12.80
CA GLY A 78 -15.27 -2.55 12.17
C GLY A 78 -14.90 -1.23 12.85
N ARG A 79 -13.80 -1.19 13.60
CA ARG A 79 -13.36 0.01 14.31
C ARG A 79 -12.96 1.13 13.35
N ALA A 80 -13.14 2.36 13.81
CA ALA A 80 -12.83 3.56 13.05
C ALA A 80 -11.33 3.67 12.70
N CYS A 81 -11.05 3.73 11.41
CA CYS A 81 -9.74 3.91 10.81
C CYS A 81 -9.67 5.31 10.16
N PRO A 82 -9.00 6.29 10.79
CA PRO A 82 -8.86 7.65 10.24
C PRO A 82 -7.79 7.74 9.15
N ALA A 83 -6.85 6.79 9.11
CA ALA A 83 -5.77 6.75 8.14
C ALA A 83 -5.64 5.34 7.55
N PRO A 84 -6.53 4.95 6.62
CA PRO A 84 -6.47 3.66 5.94
C PRO A 84 -5.10 3.43 5.29
N THR A 85 -4.52 2.25 5.51
CA THR A 85 -3.33 1.75 4.79
C THR A 85 -3.77 0.80 3.69
N THR A 86 -2.90 0.56 2.71
CA THR A 86 -3.23 -0.30 1.57
C THR A 86 -3.66 -1.70 1.98
N ASP A 87 -3.02 -2.29 2.99
CA ASP A 87 -3.38 -3.61 3.54
C ASP A 87 -4.86 -3.69 3.98
N PHE A 88 -5.31 -2.75 4.83
CA PHE A 88 -6.71 -2.69 5.25
C PHE A 88 -7.67 -2.34 4.10
N ILE A 89 -7.26 -1.49 3.16
CA ILE A 89 -8.08 -1.13 2.00
C ILE A 89 -8.30 -2.37 1.11
N LEU A 90 -7.25 -3.11 0.80
CA LEU A 90 -7.32 -4.30 -0.04
C LEU A 90 -8.02 -5.46 0.67
N GLY A 91 -7.85 -5.60 1.98
CA GLY A 91 -8.53 -6.61 2.78
C GLY A 91 -10.06 -6.55 2.72
N GLU A 92 -10.65 -5.37 2.49
CA GLU A 92 -12.11 -5.27 2.25
C GLU A 92 -12.54 -5.95 0.95
N PHE A 93 -11.65 -6.06 -0.02
CA PHE A 93 -11.91 -6.74 -1.29
C PHE A 93 -11.68 -8.26 -1.21
N ASP A 94 -11.07 -8.79 -0.14
CA ASP A 94 -10.87 -10.25 0.02
C ASP A 94 -12.19 -11.02 0.03
N ARG A 95 -13.29 -10.36 0.42
CA ARG A 95 -14.63 -10.94 0.47
C ARG A 95 -15.38 -10.78 -0.86
N VAL A 96 -14.82 -10.08 -1.84
CA VAL A 96 -15.42 -9.89 -3.15
C VAL A 96 -15.12 -11.11 -4.01
N ALA A 97 -16.12 -11.98 -4.16
CA ALA A 97 -16.05 -13.13 -5.05
C ALA A 97 -16.75 -12.83 -6.38
N ILE A 98 -16.10 -13.17 -7.50
CA ILE A 98 -16.71 -13.14 -8.83
C ILE A 98 -17.03 -14.58 -9.21
N HIS A 99 -18.32 -14.89 -9.38
CA HIS A 99 -18.77 -16.19 -9.87
C HIS A 99 -19.09 -16.08 -11.35
N GLN A 100 -18.48 -16.94 -12.16
CA GLN A 100 -18.80 -17.07 -13.59
C GLN A 100 -19.44 -18.44 -13.82
N LEU A 101 -20.64 -18.45 -14.38
CA LEU A 101 -21.29 -19.70 -14.79
C LEU A 101 -20.77 -20.07 -16.17
N ILE A 102 -20.20 -21.26 -16.32
CA ILE A 102 -19.69 -21.76 -17.60
C ILE A 102 -20.57 -22.92 -18.04
N ARG A 103 -21.11 -22.85 -19.26
CA ARG A 103 -21.86 -23.93 -19.90
C ARG A 103 -21.32 -24.12 -21.32
N ASP A 104 -20.97 -25.37 -21.64
CA ASP A 104 -20.42 -25.75 -22.95
C ASP A 104 -19.19 -24.91 -23.39
N GLY A 105 -18.38 -24.44 -22.42
CA GLY A 105 -17.19 -23.63 -22.67
C GLY A 105 -17.45 -22.12 -22.78
N GLU A 106 -18.70 -21.67 -22.71
CA GLU A 106 -19.07 -20.26 -22.76
C GLU A 106 -19.51 -19.74 -21.39
N VAL A 107 -19.15 -18.50 -21.08
CA VAL A 107 -19.65 -17.80 -19.89
C VAL A 107 -21.12 -17.45 -20.12
N VAL A 108 -21.99 -18.09 -19.36
CA VAL A 108 -23.42 -17.81 -19.32
C VAL A 108 -23.61 -16.49 -18.58
N LYS A 109 -24.09 -15.46 -19.30
CA LYS A 109 -24.44 -14.16 -18.75
C LYS A 109 -25.72 -14.20 -17.93
#